data_AF-A0A151IM46-F1
#
_entry.id   AF-A0A151IM46-F1
#
_cell.length_a   1.000
_cell.length_b   1.000
_cell.length_c   1.000
_cell.angle_alpha   90.00
_cell.angle_beta   90.00
_cell.angle_gamma   90.00
#
_symmetry.space_group_name_H-M   'P 1'
#
loop_
_entity.id
_entity.type
_entity.pdbx_description
1 polymer ?
#
loop_
_entity_poly.entity_id
_entity_poly.type
_entity_poly.pdbx_seq_one_letter_code
_entity_poly.pdbx_strand_id
1 'polypeptide(L)'
;MVQTCGVCETICNVADVSNHKCLEGYGCHIDEATYYFYPLLEDGKTCLRRAYINGVEKIVAVDIDATFSQDILPCKRKTSTKLSIEQEENLILAVQHGRPLWDISQPMDLRSRETRKRLWAEVADEFKGVLDATAVQQKFKSLRDTYRKIVQSEQNLPSGSGRIENEDCHKWKHYDIMEFLRDTSLTKE
;
A
#
# COMPACT_ATOMS: atom_id res chain seq x y z
N MET A 1 -24.40 -17.69 23.52
CA MET A 1 -23.91 -17.03 22.29
C MET A 1 -22.40 -16.97 22.39
N VAL A 2 -21.69 -17.27 21.31
CA VAL A 2 -20.22 -17.33 21.28
C VAL A 2 -19.66 -16.27 20.35
N GLN A 3 -18.44 -15.83 20.60
CA GLN A 3 -17.70 -14.90 19.75
C GLN A 3 -16.27 -15.42 19.51
N THR A 4 -15.65 -14.95 18.43
CA THR A 4 -14.32 -15.40 18.01
C THR A 4 -13.30 -14.27 18.13
N CYS A 5 -12.15 -14.54 18.75
CA CYS A 5 -11.08 -13.56 18.83
C CYS A 5 -10.42 -13.36 17.46
N GLY A 6 -10.42 -12.12 16.98
CA GLY A 6 -9.80 -11.75 15.73
C GLY A 6 -8.27 -11.73 15.69
N VAL A 7 -7.62 -11.97 16.83
CA VAL A 7 -6.14 -11.98 16.97
C VAL A 7 -5.62 -13.40 17.06
N CYS A 8 -6.20 -14.23 17.92
CA CYS A 8 -5.74 -15.60 18.16
C CYS A 8 -6.69 -16.69 17.66
N GLU A 9 -7.86 -16.36 17.08
CA GLU A 9 -8.90 -17.33 16.65
C GLU A 9 -9.55 -18.16 17.76
N THR A 10 -9.30 -17.83 19.04
CA THR A 10 -9.95 -18.53 20.14
C THR A 10 -11.45 -18.17 20.20
N ILE A 11 -12.30 -19.19 20.29
CA ILE A 11 -13.75 -19.04 20.44
C ILE A 11 -14.06 -19.02 21.94
N CYS A 12 -14.81 -18.01 22.39
CA CYS A 12 -15.21 -17.87 23.79
C CYS A 12 -16.67 -17.43 23.93
N ASN A 13 -17.26 -17.63 25.11
CA ASN A 13 -18.61 -17.12 25.37
C ASN A 13 -18.58 -15.60 25.46
N VAL A 14 -19.70 -14.96 25.12
CA VAL A 14 -19.86 -13.49 25.21
C VAL A 14 -19.50 -12.96 26.62
N ALA A 15 -19.85 -13.70 27.67
CA ALA A 15 -19.54 -13.32 29.06
C ALA A 15 -18.04 -13.31 29.38
N ASP A 16 -17.23 -14.06 28.61
CA ASP A 16 -15.80 -14.23 28.84
C ASP A 16 -14.95 -13.32 27.93
N VAL A 17 -15.57 -12.63 26.95
CA VAL A 17 -14.87 -11.77 25.98
C VAL A 17 -14.03 -10.71 26.66
N SER A 18 -14.58 -10.00 27.66
CA SER A 18 -13.89 -8.92 28.38
C SER A 18 -12.65 -9.37 29.14
N ASN A 19 -12.55 -10.68 29.48
CA ASN A 19 -11.40 -11.26 30.17
C ASN A 19 -10.41 -11.95 29.22
N HIS A 20 -10.62 -11.82 27.90
CA HIS A 20 -9.81 -12.48 26.92
C HIS A 20 -8.40 -11.86 26.86
N LYS A 21 -7.36 -12.69 26.91
CA LYS A 21 -5.94 -12.24 27.00
C LYS A 21 -5.52 -11.22 25.94
N CYS A 22 -6.05 -11.32 24.72
CA CYS A 22 -5.73 -10.37 23.64
C CYS A 22 -6.27 -8.95 23.88
N LEU A 23 -7.21 -8.76 24.81
CA LEU A 23 -7.78 -7.46 25.18
C LEU A 23 -7.08 -6.82 26.38
N GLU A 24 -6.06 -7.46 26.96
CA GLU A 24 -5.36 -6.92 28.13
C GLU A 24 -4.70 -5.57 27.77
N GLY A 25 -5.16 -4.49 28.39
CA GLY A 25 -4.71 -3.12 28.10
C GLY A 25 -5.35 -2.45 26.88
N TYR A 26 -6.38 -3.07 26.28
CA TYR A 26 -7.10 -2.54 25.13
C TYR A 26 -8.60 -2.41 25.39
N GLY A 27 -9.28 -1.56 24.61
CA GLY A 27 -10.73 -1.61 24.50
C GLY A 27 -11.18 -2.85 23.71
N CYS A 28 -12.49 -3.05 23.57
CA CYS A 28 -13.06 -4.14 22.78
C CYS A 28 -13.98 -3.58 21.71
N HIS A 29 -13.79 -4.02 20.47
CA HIS A 29 -14.74 -3.83 19.38
C HIS A 29 -15.32 -5.19 18.99
N ILE A 30 -16.64 -5.26 18.82
CA ILE A 30 -17.36 -6.48 18.43
C ILE A 30 -18.03 -6.20 17.09
N ASP A 31 -17.75 -7.05 16.10
CA ASP A 31 -18.41 -7.04 14.82
C ASP A 31 -19.69 -7.90 14.90
N GLU A 32 -20.85 -7.26 14.86
CA GLU A 32 -22.15 -7.93 15.03
C GLU A 32 -22.50 -8.85 13.84
N ALA A 33 -21.89 -8.64 12.67
CA ALA A 33 -22.17 -9.44 11.47
C ALA A 33 -21.44 -10.78 11.48
N THR A 34 -20.18 -10.80 11.91
CA THR A 34 -19.30 -11.97 11.90
C THR A 34 -19.16 -12.62 13.27
N TYR A 35 -19.61 -11.95 14.33
CA TYR A 35 -19.42 -12.35 15.74
C TYR A 35 -17.96 -12.45 16.17
N TYR A 36 -17.09 -11.68 15.51
CA TYR A 36 -15.71 -11.54 15.95
C TYR A 36 -15.53 -10.35 16.88
N PHE A 37 -14.54 -10.44 17.76
CA PHE A 37 -14.12 -9.32 18.59
C PHE A 37 -12.62 -9.03 18.45
N TYR A 38 -12.27 -7.75 18.61
CA TYR A 38 -10.95 -7.20 18.32
C TYR A 38 -10.50 -6.25 19.43
N PRO A 39 -9.21 -6.25 19.82
CA PRO A 39 -8.64 -5.23 20.69
C PRO A 39 -8.69 -3.86 20.02
N LEU A 40 -9.24 -2.88 20.72
CA LEU A 40 -9.41 -1.51 20.26
C LEU A 40 -8.31 -0.61 20.85
N LEU A 41 -7.64 0.15 19.99
CA LEU A 41 -6.62 1.13 20.38
C LEU A 41 -7.25 2.38 21.00
N GLU A 42 -6.44 3.19 21.70
CA GLU A 42 -6.87 4.39 22.42
C GLU A 42 -7.56 5.46 21.55
N ASP A 43 -7.27 5.46 20.24
CA ASP A 43 -7.93 6.34 19.26
C ASP A 43 -9.42 6.01 19.04
N GLY A 44 -9.87 4.81 19.46
CA GLY A 44 -11.26 4.38 19.38
C GLY A 44 -11.75 4.02 17.97
N LYS A 45 -10.92 4.20 16.95
CA LYS A 45 -11.25 3.89 15.54
C LYS A 45 -10.44 2.76 14.95
N THR A 46 -9.35 2.36 15.59
CA THR A 46 -8.43 1.36 15.06
C THR A 46 -8.44 0.10 15.93
N CYS A 47 -8.62 -1.07 15.34
CA CYS A 47 -8.57 -2.35 16.03
C CYS A 47 -7.43 -3.25 15.53
N LEU A 48 -6.97 -4.17 16.39
CA LEU A 48 -5.92 -5.14 16.06
C LEU A 48 -6.54 -6.44 15.56
N ARG A 49 -6.04 -6.97 14.44
CA ARG A 49 -6.47 -8.28 13.92
C ARG A 49 -5.31 -9.08 13.35
N ARG A 50 -5.47 -10.41 13.30
CA ARG A 50 -4.59 -11.29 12.55
C ARG A 50 -4.86 -11.16 11.05
N ALA A 51 -3.79 -11.10 10.29
CA ALA A 51 -3.80 -11.09 8.83
C ALA A 51 -2.61 -11.89 8.29
N TYR A 52 -2.80 -12.51 7.13
CA TYR A 52 -1.73 -13.17 6.39
C TYR A 52 -1.18 -12.20 5.35
N ILE A 53 0.07 -11.77 5.52
CA ILE A 53 0.75 -10.85 4.59
C ILE A 53 1.97 -11.57 4.04
N ASN A 54 2.00 -11.75 2.72
CA ASN A 54 3.06 -12.47 2.02
C ASN A 54 3.30 -13.89 2.57
N GLY A 55 2.23 -14.59 2.95
CA GLY A 55 2.29 -15.94 3.51
C GLY A 55 2.75 -16.01 4.97
N VAL A 56 2.95 -14.86 5.63
CA VAL A 56 3.35 -14.78 7.04
C VAL A 56 2.21 -14.20 7.87
N GLU A 57 1.89 -14.85 8.98
CA GLU A 57 0.93 -14.36 9.97
C GLU A 57 1.48 -13.13 10.69
N LYS A 58 0.70 -12.05 10.68
CA LYS A 58 1.02 -10.80 11.37
C LYS A 58 -0.22 -10.21 12.05
N ILE A 59 0.01 -9.51 13.14
CA ILE A 59 -1.02 -8.65 13.76
C ILE A 59 -0.91 -7.27 13.13
N VAL A 60 -2.03 -6.75 12.64
CA VAL A 60 -2.12 -5.45 11.98
C VAL A 60 -3.22 -4.59 12.61
N ALA A 61 -2.99 -3.28 12.62
CA ALA A 61 -3.96 -2.28 13.03
C ALA A 61 -4.80 -1.86 11.82
N VAL A 62 -6.12 -1.92 11.94
CA VAL A 62 -7.07 -1.57 10.89
C VAL A 62 -8.14 -0.62 11.40
N ASP A 63 -8.57 0.31 10.57
CA ASP A 63 -9.67 1.22 10.90
C ASP A 63 -11.01 0.47 10.83
N ILE A 64 -11.87 0.66 11.83
CA ILE A 64 -13.17 -0.01 11.97
C ILE A 64 -14.09 0.31 10.79
N ASP A 65 -14.01 1.52 10.21
CA ASP A 65 -14.87 1.97 9.12
C ASP A 65 -14.45 1.37 7.76
N ALA A 66 -13.19 0.92 7.64
CA ALA A 66 -12.60 0.63 6.34
C ALA A 66 -12.84 -0.79 5.83
N THR A 67 -12.87 -1.84 6.66
CA THR A 67 -12.87 -3.23 6.15
C THR A 67 -13.20 -4.30 7.22
N PHE A 68 -14.45 -4.75 7.31
CA PHE A 68 -14.80 -6.02 7.96
C PHE A 68 -15.46 -7.07 7.07
N SER A 69 -15.49 -6.86 5.75
CA SER A 69 -15.82 -7.93 4.81
C SER A 69 -14.73 -9.00 4.82
N GLN A 70 -15.10 -10.18 5.31
CA GLN A 70 -14.33 -11.41 5.25
C GLN A 70 -13.82 -11.65 3.83
N ASP A 71 -12.53 -11.42 3.64
CA ASP A 71 -11.69 -12.16 2.71
C ASP A 71 -10.26 -11.66 2.91
N ILE A 72 -9.35 -12.59 3.18
CA ILE A 72 -7.93 -12.33 2.93
C ILE A 72 -7.78 -12.24 1.41
N LEU A 73 -7.88 -11.03 0.90
CA LEU A 73 -7.37 -10.65 -0.40
C LEU A 73 -6.46 -9.42 -0.20
N PRO A 74 -5.26 -9.39 -0.80
CA PRO A 74 -4.33 -8.28 -0.71
C PRO A 74 -5.07 -7.00 -1.10
N CYS A 75 -5.00 -5.98 -0.23
CA CYS A 75 -5.51 -4.62 -0.43
C CYS A 75 -6.37 -4.50 -1.70
N LYS A 76 -7.67 -4.77 -1.63
CA LYS A 76 -8.60 -4.30 -2.66
C LYS A 76 -8.87 -2.84 -2.33
N ARG A 77 -8.01 -1.96 -2.87
CA ARG A 77 -8.29 -1.23 -4.11
C ARG A 77 -9.60 -0.47 -3.92
N LYS A 78 -9.48 0.81 -3.52
CA LYS A 78 -10.38 1.84 -4.04
C LYS A 78 -10.55 1.52 -5.51
N THR A 79 -11.79 1.36 -5.97
CA THR A 79 -12.17 1.09 -7.35
C THR A 79 -11.08 1.63 -8.26
N SER A 80 -10.28 0.73 -8.83
CA SER A 80 -9.30 1.13 -9.82
C SER A 80 -10.14 1.57 -10.99
N THR A 81 -10.54 2.84 -11.02
CA THR A 81 -10.84 3.54 -12.26
C THR A 81 -9.71 3.12 -13.18
N LYS A 82 -10.05 2.30 -14.18
CA LYS A 82 -9.08 1.62 -15.01
C LYS A 82 -8.52 2.73 -15.88
N LEU A 83 -7.45 3.37 -15.39
CA LEU A 83 -6.74 4.38 -16.14
C LEU A 83 -6.31 3.73 -17.44
N SER A 84 -6.65 4.35 -18.56
CA SER A 84 -6.09 3.98 -19.86
C SER A 84 -4.58 4.12 -19.82
N ILE A 85 -3.87 3.40 -20.69
CA ILE A 85 -2.41 3.46 -20.79
C ILE A 85 -1.94 4.92 -20.91
N GLU A 86 -2.60 5.71 -21.76
CA GLU A 86 -2.33 7.14 -21.95
C GLU A 86 -2.48 7.96 -20.66
N GLN A 87 -3.43 7.61 -19.78
CA GLN A 87 -3.62 8.28 -18.51
C GLN A 87 -2.55 7.89 -17.48
N GLU A 88 -2.06 6.65 -17.54
CA GLU A 88 -0.91 6.20 -16.74
C GLU A 88 0.38 6.88 -17.21
N GLU A 89 0.58 7.03 -18.52
CA GLU A 89 1.72 7.76 -19.09
C GLU A 89 1.70 9.24 -18.67
N ASN A 90 0.54 9.91 -18.80
CA ASN A 90 0.36 11.28 -18.33
C ASN A 90 0.63 11.42 -16.82
N LEU A 91 0.22 10.42 -16.02
CA LEU A 91 0.52 10.40 -14.59
C LEU A 91 2.03 10.34 -14.34
N ILE A 92 2.73 9.49 -15.07
CA ILE A 92 4.18 9.33 -14.93
C ILE A 92 4.91 10.61 -15.31
N LEU A 93 4.51 11.25 -16.43
CA LEU A 93 5.08 12.51 -16.88
C LEU A 93 4.84 13.65 -15.88
N ALA A 94 3.61 13.79 -15.36
CA ALA A 94 3.30 14.80 -14.34
C ALA A 94 4.16 14.61 -13.06
N VAL A 95 4.32 13.37 -12.61
CA VAL A 95 5.18 13.07 -11.45
C VAL A 95 6.66 13.28 -11.78
N GLN A 96 7.11 12.99 -13.00
CA GLN A 96 8.48 13.24 -13.46
C GLN A 96 8.82 14.74 -13.36
N HIS A 97 7.92 15.63 -13.79
CA HIS A 97 8.07 17.08 -13.65
C HIS A 97 8.08 17.53 -12.18
N GLY A 98 7.32 16.86 -11.31
CA GLY A 98 7.31 17.07 -9.86
C GLY A 98 8.52 16.50 -9.14
N ARG A 99 9.75 16.95 -9.47
CA ARG A 99 11.03 16.49 -8.87
C ARG A 99 10.97 16.21 -7.35
N PRO A 100 10.39 17.07 -6.49
CA PRO A 100 10.34 16.80 -5.05
C PRO A 100 9.50 15.57 -4.62
N LEU A 101 8.70 15.00 -5.53
CA LEU A 101 7.91 13.79 -5.29
C LEU A 101 8.74 12.51 -5.33
N TRP A 102 9.82 12.49 -6.12
CA TRP A 102 10.58 11.27 -6.41
C TRP A 102 12.09 11.41 -6.23
N ASP A 103 12.66 12.60 -6.42
CA ASP A 103 14.09 12.86 -6.32
C ASP A 103 14.49 13.00 -4.85
N ILE A 104 15.11 11.94 -4.31
CA ILE A 104 15.60 11.87 -2.92
C ILE A 104 16.91 12.64 -2.65
N SER A 105 17.50 13.27 -3.68
CA SER A 105 18.70 14.12 -3.60
C SER A 105 18.40 15.62 -3.39
N GLN A 106 17.20 16.09 -3.69
CA GLN A 106 16.70 17.43 -3.26
C GLN A 106 16.85 17.72 -1.73
N PRO A 107 17.02 18.99 -1.34
CA PRO A 107 17.04 19.38 0.07
C PRO A 107 15.68 19.18 0.77
N MET A 108 15.70 18.95 2.08
CA MET A 108 14.50 18.66 2.88
C MET A 108 13.46 19.78 2.83
N ASP A 109 13.89 21.05 2.74
CA ASP A 109 13.01 22.22 2.57
C ASP A 109 12.07 22.10 1.36
N LEU A 110 12.58 21.58 0.25
CA LEU A 110 11.79 21.37 -0.97
C LEU A 110 10.91 20.10 -0.90
N ARG A 111 11.17 19.22 0.07
CA ARG A 111 10.43 17.97 0.30
C ARG A 111 9.53 17.99 1.54
N SER A 112 9.25 19.17 2.09
CA SER A 112 8.40 19.29 3.25
C SER A 112 7.07 18.55 3.02
N ARG A 113 6.45 18.09 4.11
CA ARG A 113 5.16 17.38 4.05
C ARG A 113 4.11 18.22 3.30
N GLU A 114 4.16 19.53 3.46
CA GLU A 114 3.27 20.50 2.82
C GLU A 114 3.55 20.60 1.32
N THR A 115 4.82 20.73 0.92
CA THR A 115 5.21 20.77 -0.50
C THR A 115 4.81 19.48 -1.22
N ARG A 116 5.04 18.32 -0.60
CA ARG A 116 4.65 17.02 -1.17
C ARG A 116 3.13 16.90 -1.28
N LYS A 117 2.38 17.32 -0.26
CA LYS A 117 0.91 17.30 -0.28
C LYS A 117 0.36 18.19 -1.39
N ARG A 118 0.93 19.39 -1.54
CA ARG A 118 0.57 20.35 -2.58
C ARG A 118 0.85 19.79 -3.99
N LEU A 119 2.05 19.26 -4.22
CA LEU A 119 2.42 18.67 -5.51
C LEU A 119 1.51 17.50 -5.90
N TRP A 120 1.14 16.62 -4.96
CA TRP A 120 0.18 15.55 -5.28
C TRP A 120 -1.23 16.06 -5.54
N ALA A 121 -1.63 17.18 -4.94
CA ALA A 121 -2.90 17.82 -5.25
C ALA A 121 -2.87 18.45 -6.66
N GLU A 122 -1.76 19.09 -7.04
CA GLU A 122 -1.55 19.62 -8.41
C GLU A 122 -1.61 18.50 -9.45
N VAL A 123 -0.90 17.39 -9.21
CA VAL A 123 -0.97 16.21 -10.08
C VAL A 123 -2.41 15.66 -10.16
N ALA A 124 -3.18 15.68 -9.07
CA ALA A 124 -4.56 15.18 -9.09
C ALA A 124 -5.55 16.12 -9.82
N ASP A 125 -5.32 17.43 -9.76
CA ASP A 125 -6.11 18.43 -10.47
C ASP A 125 -6.01 18.24 -12.00
N GLU A 126 -4.84 17.84 -12.51
CA GLU A 126 -4.64 17.50 -13.93
C GLU A 126 -5.53 16.34 -14.40
N PHE A 127 -5.96 15.47 -13.48
CA PHE A 127 -6.90 14.39 -13.77
C PHE A 127 -8.37 14.83 -13.70
N LYS A 128 -8.65 16.15 -13.65
CA LYS A 128 -9.99 16.76 -13.73
C LYS A 128 -11.01 16.13 -12.77
N GLY A 129 -10.58 15.73 -11.59
CA GLY A 129 -11.44 15.10 -10.57
C GLY A 129 -11.82 13.63 -10.84
N VAL A 130 -11.24 12.99 -11.87
CA VAL A 130 -11.40 11.54 -12.12
C VAL A 130 -10.76 10.72 -11.00
N LEU A 131 -9.70 11.24 -10.38
CA LEU A 131 -9.00 10.64 -9.26
C LEU A 131 -8.69 11.67 -8.18
N ASP A 132 -8.88 11.26 -6.92
CA ASP A 132 -8.38 12.01 -5.75
C ASP A 132 -6.85 11.89 -5.62
N ALA A 133 -6.21 12.85 -4.95
CA ALA A 133 -4.78 12.84 -4.67
C ALA A 133 -4.29 11.52 -4.05
N THR A 134 -5.09 10.89 -3.19
CA THR A 134 -4.77 9.59 -2.60
C THR A 134 -4.78 8.46 -3.64
N ALA A 135 -5.71 8.50 -4.59
CA ALA A 135 -5.84 7.48 -5.63
C ALA A 135 -4.70 7.60 -6.66
N VAL A 136 -4.37 8.82 -7.04
CA VAL A 136 -3.21 9.18 -7.88
C VAL A 136 -1.91 8.67 -7.24
N GLN A 137 -1.70 8.96 -5.95
CA GLN A 137 -0.55 8.46 -5.18
C GLN A 137 -0.46 6.93 -5.18
N GLN A 138 -1.58 6.25 -4.92
CA GLN A 138 -1.62 4.79 -4.91
C GLN A 138 -1.31 4.19 -6.28
N LYS A 139 -1.80 4.82 -7.36
CA LYS A 139 -1.52 4.41 -8.73
C LYS A 139 -0.04 4.54 -9.08
N PHE A 140 0.55 5.71 -8.82
CA PHE A 140 1.97 5.91 -9.02
C PHE A 140 2.82 4.97 -8.17
N LYS A 141 2.44 4.72 -6.91
CA LYS A 141 3.11 3.74 -6.04
C LYS A 141 3.11 2.34 -6.64
N SER A 142 1.98 1.90 -7.20
CA SER A 142 1.88 0.60 -7.86
C SER A 142 2.79 0.50 -9.09
N LEU A 143 2.85 1.55 -9.90
CA LEU A 143 3.73 1.60 -11.07
C LEU A 143 5.21 1.57 -10.65
N ARG A 144 5.58 2.37 -9.65
CA ARG A 144 6.95 2.40 -9.09
C ARG A 144 7.38 1.06 -8.47
N ASP A 145 6.48 0.34 -7.80
CA ASP A 145 6.75 -1.00 -7.27
C ASP A 145 7.07 -2.00 -8.40
N THR A 146 6.29 -1.97 -9.48
CA THR A 146 6.54 -2.78 -10.68
C THR A 146 7.89 -2.44 -11.30
N TYR A 147 8.19 -1.14 -11.50
CA TYR A 147 9.49 -0.70 -12.00
C TYR A 147 10.65 -1.16 -11.12
N ARG A 148 10.54 -1.05 -9.79
CA ARG A 148 11.57 -1.52 -8.86
C ARG A 148 11.81 -3.03 -9.00
N LYS A 149 10.76 -3.83 -9.13
CA LYS A 149 10.89 -5.30 -9.29
C LYS A 149 11.61 -5.66 -10.59
N ILE A 150 11.28 -4.97 -11.67
CA ILE A 150 11.93 -5.07 -12.97
C ILE A 150 13.43 -4.76 -12.82
N VAL A 151 13.78 -3.56 -12.32
CA VAL A 151 15.19 -3.15 -12.10
C VAL A 151 15.94 -4.10 -11.17
N GLN A 152 15.31 -4.58 -10.11
CA GLN A 152 15.91 -5.54 -9.19
C GLN A 152 16.15 -6.90 -9.85
N SER A 153 15.24 -7.36 -10.70
CA SER A 153 15.41 -8.61 -11.45
C SER A 153 16.55 -8.54 -12.46
N GLU A 154 16.79 -7.37 -13.07
CA GLU A 154 17.95 -7.14 -13.95
C GLU A 154 19.28 -7.22 -13.18
N GLN A 155 19.33 -6.67 -11.96
CA GLN A 155 20.55 -6.65 -11.14
C GLN A 155 20.92 -7.99 -10.51
N ASN A 156 19.93 -8.83 -10.21
CA ASN A 156 20.14 -10.13 -9.54
C ASN A 156 20.42 -11.29 -10.51
N LEU A 157 20.80 -10.99 -11.75
CA LEU A 157 21.20 -12.02 -12.72
C LEU A 157 22.57 -12.61 -12.34
N PRO A 158 22.66 -13.91 -11.99
CA PRO A 158 23.94 -14.55 -11.69
C PRO A 158 24.80 -14.65 -12.97
N SER A 159 26.09 -14.31 -12.86
CA SER A 159 27.05 -14.15 -13.98
C SER A 159 27.36 -15.41 -14.80
N GLY A 160 26.56 -16.48 -14.73
CA GLY A 160 26.84 -17.75 -15.39
C GLY A 160 25.63 -18.55 -15.88
N SER A 161 24.40 -18.03 -15.78
CA SER A 161 23.24 -18.67 -16.40
C SER A 161 23.14 -18.21 -17.86
N GLY A 162 23.04 -19.15 -18.81
CA GLY A 162 22.92 -18.87 -20.23
C GLY A 162 21.91 -17.76 -20.50
N ARG A 163 22.33 -16.76 -21.29
CA ARG A 163 21.58 -15.54 -21.59
C ARG A 163 20.16 -15.88 -22.06
N ILE A 164 19.20 -15.78 -21.15
CA ILE A 164 17.89 -15.25 -21.53
C ILE A 164 18.05 -13.78 -21.24
N GLU A 165 18.41 -13.02 -22.27
CA GLU A 165 18.25 -11.58 -22.24
C GLU A 165 16.81 -11.35 -21.75
N ASN A 166 16.63 -10.64 -20.64
CA ASN A 166 15.29 -10.31 -20.14
C ASN A 166 14.67 -9.28 -21.08
N GLU A 167 14.50 -9.64 -22.36
CA GLU A 167 13.75 -8.90 -23.36
C GLU A 167 12.35 -8.62 -22.84
N ASP A 168 11.82 -9.50 -21.97
CA ASP A 168 10.53 -9.30 -21.30
C ASP A 168 10.49 -8.18 -20.25
N CYS A 169 11.61 -7.78 -19.65
CA CYS A 169 11.62 -6.64 -18.70
C CYS A 169 11.40 -5.31 -19.42
N HIS A 170 12.05 -5.13 -20.57
CA HIS A 170 11.90 -3.96 -21.44
C HIS A 170 10.56 -3.95 -22.19
N LYS A 171 9.77 -5.04 -22.16
CA LYS A 171 8.40 -5.08 -22.72
C LYS A 171 7.37 -4.37 -21.85
N TRP A 172 7.71 -3.99 -20.60
CA TRP A 172 6.76 -3.24 -19.80
C TRP A 172 6.57 -1.85 -20.40
N LYS A 173 5.33 -1.53 -20.78
CA LYS A 173 4.98 -0.34 -21.58
C LYS A 173 5.43 0.98 -20.94
N HIS A 174 5.56 1.00 -19.63
CA HIS A 174 5.94 2.18 -18.84
C HIS A 174 7.43 2.21 -18.49
N TYR A 175 8.24 1.26 -18.98
CA TYR A 175 9.64 1.10 -18.60
C TYR A 175 10.49 2.32 -18.99
N ASP A 176 10.42 2.75 -20.25
CA ASP A 176 11.22 3.85 -20.80
C ASP A 176 10.89 5.18 -20.10
N ILE A 177 9.61 5.52 -19.98
CA ILE A 177 9.15 6.74 -19.29
C ILE A 177 9.41 6.74 -17.78
N MET A 178 9.69 5.58 -17.18
CA MET A 178 10.06 5.48 -15.76
C MET A 178 11.58 5.43 -15.53
N GLU A 179 12.40 5.52 -16.57
CA GLU A 179 13.85 5.44 -16.47
C GLU A 179 14.44 6.48 -15.51
N PHE A 180 13.81 7.66 -15.38
CA PHE A 180 14.22 8.71 -14.44
C PHE A 180 14.27 8.27 -12.97
N LEU A 181 13.59 7.18 -12.61
CA LEU A 181 13.63 6.58 -11.28
C LEU A 181 14.85 5.67 -11.05
N ARG A 182 15.63 5.35 -12.09
CA ARG A 182 16.81 4.47 -12.00
C ARG A 182 17.87 5.07 -11.08
N ASP A 183 18.24 6.33 -11.25
CA ASP A 183 19.25 7.01 -10.42
C ASP A 183 18.87 7.14 -8.93
N THR A 184 17.58 7.27 -8.63
CA THR A 184 17.07 7.43 -7.25
C THR A 184 16.76 6.11 -6.55
N SER A 185 16.67 4.99 -7.28
CA SER A 185 16.45 3.66 -6.72
C SER A 185 17.74 2.90 -6.42
N LEU A 186 18.88 3.41 -6.92
CA LEU A 186 20.22 2.84 -6.77
C LEU A 186 21.03 3.44 -5.61
N THR A 187 20.55 4.52 -5.01
CA THR A 187 21.19 5.12 -3.83
C THR A 187 20.93 4.23 -2.61
N LYS A 188 21.82 3.28 -2.36
CA LYS A 188 21.96 2.63 -1.06
C LYS A 188 22.37 3.70 -0.06
N GLU A 189 21.51 3.98 0.92
CA GLU A 189 21.94 4.53 2.21
C GLU A 189 22.81 3.50 2.95
#